data_AF-A0A0Q6QD35-F1
#
_entry.id   AF-A0A0Q6QD35-F1
#
_cell.length_a   1.000
_cell.length_b   1.000
_cell.length_c   1.000
_cell.angle_alpha   90.00
_cell.angle_beta   90.00
_cell.angle_gamma   90.00
#
_symmetry.space_group_name_H-M   'P 1'
#
loop_
_entity.id
_entity.type
_entity.pdbx_description
1 polymer ?
#
loop_
_entity_poly.entity_id
_entity_poly.type
_entity_poly.pdbx_seq_one_letter_code
_entity_poly.pdbx_strand_id
1 'polypeptide(L)'
;MKLSKTLKGDNGSIERLAEAEREERQVALEYIAEAWNTAEDDGIATQALAHASLFAAITSLVEHHGETAIAELIATLPDRIQAGEYSLSRSLQ
;
A
#
# COMPACT_ATOMS: atom_id res chain seq x y z
N MET A 1 44.62 -13.89 17.04
CA MET A 1 43.49 -13.12 17.61
C MET A 1 42.42 -13.02 16.52
N LYS A 2 41.40 -13.89 16.60
CA LYS A 2 40.31 -14.04 15.62
C LYS A 2 39.24 -13.01 15.92
N LEU A 3 38.66 -12.30 14.94
CA LEU A 3 37.36 -11.60 15.05
C LEU A 3 36.90 -11.01 13.68
N SER A 4 36.71 -11.84 12.65
CA SER A 4 36.18 -11.37 11.35
C SER A 4 35.12 -12.30 10.72
N LYS A 5 34.45 -13.14 11.51
CA LYS A 5 33.41 -14.06 11.01
C LYS A 5 32.15 -14.01 11.87
N THR A 6 31.40 -12.90 11.83
CA THR A 6 30.02 -12.85 12.38
C THR A 6 29.10 -11.80 11.71
N LEU A 7 29.29 -11.46 10.44
CA LEU A 7 28.39 -10.50 9.74
C LEU A 7 27.66 -11.07 8.51
N LYS A 8 27.85 -12.35 8.17
CA LYS A 8 27.16 -12.98 7.02
C LYS A 8 25.88 -13.74 7.41
N GLY A 9 25.49 -13.72 8.69
CA GLY A 9 24.41 -14.57 9.24
C GLY A 9 23.01 -13.98 9.24
N ASP A 10 22.84 -12.69 8.91
CA ASP A 10 21.54 -12.00 9.09
C ASP A 10 20.97 -11.39 7.79
N ASN A 11 21.83 -11.07 6.82
CA ASN A 11 21.41 -10.48 5.53
C ASN A 11 20.44 -11.38 4.75
N GLY A 12 20.68 -12.70 4.73
CA GLY A 12 19.83 -13.65 4.02
C GLY A 12 18.50 -13.95 4.72
N SER A 13 18.32 -13.53 5.98
CA SER A 13 17.04 -13.65 6.68
C SER A 13 16.18 -12.42 6.45
N ILE A 14 16.77 -11.22 6.52
CA ILE A 14 16.09 -9.95 6.20
C ILE A 14 15.63 -9.92 4.75
N GLU A 15 16.48 -10.35 3.81
CA GLU A 15 16.13 -10.37 2.38
C GLU A 15 14.96 -11.31 2.07
N ARG A 16 14.88 -12.46 2.74
CA ARG A 16 13.76 -13.40 2.63
C ARG A 16 12.47 -12.87 3.25
N LEU A 17 12.55 -12.14 4.36
CA LEU A 17 11.38 -11.49 4.97
C LEU A 17 10.84 -10.39 4.05
N ALA A 18 11.73 -9.59 3.47
CA ALA A 18 11.34 -8.56 2.51
C ALA A 18 10.77 -9.16 1.20
N GLU A 19 11.28 -10.30 0.75
CA GLU A 19 10.70 -11.06 -0.38
C GLU A 19 9.28 -11.52 -0.05
N ALA A 20 9.08 -12.15 1.11
CA ALA A 20 7.78 -12.62 1.55
C ALA A 20 6.77 -11.48 1.72
N GLU A 21 7.17 -10.33 2.26
CA GLU A 21 6.31 -9.15 2.37
C GLU A 21 5.91 -8.59 0.99
N ARG A 22 6.83 -8.59 0.02
CA ARG A 22 6.54 -8.19 -1.36
C ARG A 22 5.55 -9.16 -2.02
N GLU A 23 5.75 -10.47 -1.84
CA GLU A 23 4.85 -11.50 -2.36
C GLU A 23 3.46 -11.38 -1.74
N GLU A 24 3.36 -11.22 -0.42
CA GLU A 24 2.09 -11.04 0.28
C GLU A 24 1.35 -9.78 -0.20
N ARG A 25 2.07 -8.66 -0.35
CA ARG A 25 1.50 -7.42 -0.89
C ARG A 25 1.01 -7.58 -2.32
N GLN A 26 1.75 -8.32 -3.17
CA GLN A 26 1.34 -8.59 -4.55
C GLN A 26 0.04 -9.40 -4.58
N VAL A 27 -0.04 -10.46 -3.78
CA VAL A 27 -1.25 -11.29 -3.66
C VAL A 27 -2.43 -10.46 -3.16
N ALA A 28 -2.23 -9.60 -2.16
CA ALA A 28 -3.29 -8.70 -1.67
C ALA A 28 -3.80 -7.74 -2.76
N LEU A 29 -2.90 -7.22 -3.61
CA LEU A 29 -3.29 -6.37 -4.74
C LEU A 29 -4.12 -7.13 -5.77
N GLU A 30 -3.78 -8.39 -6.05
CA GLU A 30 -4.54 -9.24 -6.95
C GLU A 30 -5.96 -9.51 -6.42
N TYR A 31 -6.10 -9.80 -5.13
CA TYR A 31 -7.42 -9.93 -4.48
C TYR A 31 -8.26 -8.65 -4.60
N ILE A 32 -7.65 -7.48 -4.39
CA ILE A 32 -8.37 -6.20 -4.55
C ILE A 32 -8.77 -6.00 -6.01
N ALA A 33 -7.89 -6.28 -6.98
CA ALA A 33 -8.21 -6.14 -8.40
C ALA A 33 -9.36 -7.06 -8.82
N GLU A 34 -9.38 -8.30 -8.35
CA GLU A 34 -10.48 -9.24 -8.61
C GLU A 34 -11.80 -8.76 -7.98
N ALA A 35 -11.76 -8.27 -6.75
CA ALA A 35 -12.93 -7.69 -6.10
C ALA A 35 -13.49 -6.48 -6.86
N TRP A 36 -12.60 -5.67 -7.48
CA TRP A 36 -13.01 -4.54 -8.31
C TRP A 36 -13.67 -4.98 -9.60
N ASN A 37 -13.08 -5.94 -10.33
CA ASN A 37 -13.69 -6.48 -11.54
C ASN A 37 -15.07 -7.09 -11.25
N THR A 38 -15.18 -7.85 -10.15
CA THR A 38 -16.45 -8.48 -9.74
C THR A 38 -17.52 -7.43 -9.42
N ALA A 39 -17.15 -6.38 -8.69
CA ALA A 39 -18.06 -5.30 -8.36
C ALA A 39 -18.55 -4.56 -9.62
N GLU A 40 -17.68 -4.36 -10.61
CA GLU A 40 -18.07 -3.77 -11.89
C GLU A 40 -19.03 -4.68 -12.68
N ASP A 41 -18.79 -5.99 -12.69
CA ASP A 41 -19.69 -6.99 -13.30
C ASP A 41 -21.07 -6.99 -12.64
N ASP A 42 -21.13 -6.79 -11.32
CA ASP A 42 -22.37 -6.64 -10.54
C ASP A 42 -23.05 -5.26 -10.74
N GLY A 43 -22.46 -4.36 -11.53
CA GLY A 43 -23.00 -3.04 -11.84
C GLY A 43 -22.77 -2.00 -10.74
N ILE A 44 -21.84 -2.24 -9.80
CA ILE A 44 -21.48 -1.27 -8.77
C ILE A 44 -20.66 -0.14 -9.41
N ALA A 45 -21.02 1.10 -9.11
CA ALA A 45 -20.29 2.26 -9.61
C ALA A 45 -18.85 2.29 -9.07
N THR A 46 -17.85 2.40 -9.96
CA THR A 46 -16.42 2.47 -9.63
C THR A 46 -16.11 3.55 -8.58
N GLN A 47 -16.82 4.70 -8.61
CA GLN A 47 -16.66 5.75 -7.61
C GLN A 47 -17.11 5.31 -6.20
N ALA A 48 -18.21 4.55 -6.10
CA ALA A 48 -18.68 4.03 -4.81
C ALA A 48 -17.67 3.01 -4.25
N LEU A 49 -17.14 2.15 -5.11
CA LEU A 49 -16.12 1.18 -4.73
C LEU A 49 -14.80 1.83 -4.30
N ALA A 50 -14.38 2.91 -4.97
CA ALA A 50 -13.20 3.68 -4.59
C ALA A 50 -13.35 4.29 -3.18
N HIS A 51 -14.51 4.88 -2.87
CA HIS A 51 -14.77 5.41 -1.52
C HIS A 51 -14.78 4.30 -0.46
N ALA A 52 -15.42 3.17 -0.73
CA ALA A 52 -15.44 2.04 0.19
C ALA A 52 -14.03 1.49 0.43
N SER A 53 -13.22 1.35 -0.62
CA SER A 53 -11.84 0.90 -0.54
C SER A 53 -10.96 1.85 0.27
N LEU A 54 -11.12 3.17 0.08
CA LEU A 54 -10.41 4.17 0.87
C LEU A 54 -10.78 4.10 2.36
N PHE A 55 -12.06 3.95 2.66
CA PHE A 55 -12.54 3.80 4.03
C PHE A 55 -11.97 2.55 4.70
N ALA A 56 -12.02 1.41 4.02
CA ALA A 56 -11.46 0.14 4.51
C ALA A 56 -9.95 0.28 4.76
N ALA A 57 -9.21 0.83 3.81
CA ALA A 57 -7.77 1.05 3.94
C ALA A 57 -7.42 1.95 5.14
N ILE A 58 -8.09 3.10 5.29
CA ILE A 58 -7.85 4.01 6.43
C ILE A 58 -8.19 3.33 7.75
N THR A 59 -9.31 2.62 7.83
CA THR A 59 -9.73 1.93 9.06
C THR A 59 -8.69 0.89 9.47
N SER A 60 -8.25 0.04 8.54
CA SER A 60 -7.22 -0.96 8.85
C SER A 60 -5.89 -0.31 9.24
N LEU A 61 -5.49 0.78 8.60
CA LEU A 61 -4.26 1.49 8.98
C LEU A 61 -4.37 2.12 10.38
N VAL A 62 -5.52 2.67 10.75
CA VAL A 62 -5.78 3.22 12.08
C VAL A 62 -5.75 2.12 13.15
N GLU A 63 -6.30 0.93 12.86
CA GLU A 63 -6.26 -0.21 13.78
C GLU A 63 -4.81 -0.66 14.08
N HIS A 64 -3.92 -0.62 13.09
CA HIS A 64 -2.54 -1.10 13.22
C HIS A 64 -1.56 -0.02 13.71
N HIS A 65 -1.79 1.25 13.38
CA HIS A 65 -0.83 2.33 13.61
C HIS A 65 -1.35 3.47 14.50
N GLY A 66 -2.66 3.49 14.80
CA GLY A 66 -3.31 4.51 15.62
C GLY A 66 -3.77 5.74 14.84
N GLU A 67 -4.79 6.42 15.38
CA GLU A 67 -5.46 7.56 14.73
C GLU A 67 -4.51 8.72 14.41
N THR A 68 -3.66 9.11 15.36
CA THR A 68 -2.74 10.26 15.19
C THR A 68 -1.74 10.03 14.05
N ALA A 69 -1.13 8.85 13.98
CA ALA A 69 -0.14 8.54 12.95
C ALA A 69 -0.76 8.55 11.55
N ILE A 70 -1.98 8.02 11.41
CA ILE A 70 -2.68 8.03 10.12
C ILE A 70 -3.22 9.41 9.78
N ALA A 71 -3.67 10.21 10.76
CA ALA A 71 -4.06 11.60 10.51
C ALA A 71 -2.89 12.43 9.94
N GLU A 72 -1.69 12.29 10.50
CA GLU A 72 -0.47 12.93 9.99
C GLU A 72 -0.12 12.46 8.58
N LEU A 73 -0.23 11.14 8.31
CA LEU A 73 -0.02 10.58 6.98
C LEU A 73 -1.02 11.18 5.96
N ILE A 74 -2.31 11.18 6.28
CA ILE A 74 -3.38 11.66 5.41
C ILE A 74 -3.28 13.17 5.18
N ALA A 75 -2.79 13.94 6.16
CA ALA A 75 -2.59 15.39 6.01
C ALA A 75 -1.61 15.76 4.87
N THR A 76 -0.76 14.83 4.44
CA THR A 76 0.14 15.04 3.28
C THR A 76 -0.54 14.83 1.92
N LEU A 77 -1.68 14.14 1.87
CA LEU A 77 -2.35 13.78 0.60
C LEU A 77 -2.82 15.00 -0.21
N PRO A 78 -3.44 16.05 0.38
CA PRO A 78 -3.93 17.19 -0.39
C PRO A 78 -2.82 17.86 -1.21
N ASP A 79 -1.62 18.00 -0.64
CA ASP A 79 -0.48 18.62 -1.32
C ASP A 79 -0.01 17.75 -2.50
N ARG A 80 0.05 16.43 -2.30
CA ARG A 80 0.45 15.45 -3.33
C ARG A 80 -0.56 15.36 -4.47
N ILE A 81 -1.86 15.42 -4.15
CA ILE A 81 -2.94 15.47 -5.15
C ILE A 81 -2.83 16.75 -5.98
N GLN A 82 -2.62 17.90 -5.35
CA GLN A 82 -2.42 19.18 -6.05
C GLN A 82 -1.14 19.20 -6.89
N ALA A 83 -0.08 18.53 -6.43
CA ALA A 83 1.13 18.31 -7.21
C ALA A 83 0.93 17.38 -8.42
N GLY A 84 -0.23 16.71 -8.52
CA GLY A 84 -0.61 15.85 -9.63
C GLY A 84 -0.04 14.43 -9.54
N GLU A 85 0.46 13.99 -8.37
CA GLU A 85 1.05 12.65 -8.19
C GLU A 85 0.08 11.50 -8.52
N TYR A 86 -1.23 11.78 -8.46
CA TYR A 86 -2.29 10.81 -8.70
C TYR A 86 -3.06 11.06 -10.01
N SER A 87 -2.69 12.10 -10.77
CA SER A 87 -3.29 12.38 -12.07
C SER A 87 -2.47 11.71 -13.17
N LEU A 88 -2.89 10.51 -13.58
CA LEU A 88 -2.26 9.74 -14.66
C LEU A 88 -2.28 10.45 -16.03
N SER A 89 -3.04 11.54 -16.17
CA SER A 89 -3.19 12.31 -17.41
C SER A 89 -2.16 13.43 -17.62
N ARG A 90 -1.14 13.58 -16.75
CA ARG A 90 -0.06 14.55 -16.99
C ARG A 90 0.89 14.00 -18.07
N SER A 91 0.57 14.25 -19.34
CA SER A 91 1.60 14.32 -20.37
C SER A 91 2.63 15.36 -19.92
N LEU A 92 3.90 14.95 -19.75
CA LEU A 92 5.01 15.88 -19.56
C LEU A 92 4.90 16.96 -20.64
N GLN A 93 4.63 18.20 -20.23
CA GLN A 93 4.60 19.37 -21.11
C GLN A 93 5.88 20.17 -20.89
#